data_AF-A0A284S5H0-F1
#
_entry.id   AF-A0A284S5H0-F1
#
_cell.length_a   1.000
_cell.length_b   1.000
_cell.length_c   1.000
_cell.angle_alpha   90.00
_cell.angle_beta   90.00
_cell.angle_gamma   90.00
#
_symmetry.space_group_name_H-M   'P 1'
#
loop_
_entity.id
_entity.type
_entity.pdbx_description
1 polymer ?
#
loop_
_entity_poly.entity_id
_entity_poly.type
_entity_poly.pdbx_seq_one_letter_code
_entity_poly.pdbx_strand_id
1 'polypeptide(L)'
;MFGKVIPEEEKSTCNNNDAVKLANSRGGHGATATGVGAVVCGRHDMKRPLSVRDLQKGERYLNMDYFVLSTLTDNTPPDLVISYDIACQWHKNFFARISEYPELLRPKQLERNILYLVPKFHLPAHILKCRDDFSFNFSAKVGRTDGEAPERGWAATNALAASTKEMGPGARRDTLD
;
A
#
# COMPACT_ATOMS: atom_id res chain seq x y z
N MET A 1 -16.09 15.09 -8.89
CA MET A 1 -16.83 13.81 -9.05
C MET A 1 -15.86 12.80 -9.62
N PHE A 2 -15.35 11.86 -8.83
CA PHE A 2 -14.39 10.86 -9.31
C PHE A 2 -15.07 10.00 -10.39
N GLY A 3 -14.44 9.89 -11.56
CA GLY A 3 -15.04 9.34 -12.78
C GLY A 3 -15.56 7.91 -12.63
N LYS A 4 -16.59 7.59 -13.43
CA LYS A 4 -17.25 6.26 -13.48
C LYS A 4 -16.35 5.13 -13.97
N VAL A 5 -15.13 5.42 -14.44
CA VAL A 5 -14.20 4.42 -14.94
C VAL A 5 -13.47 3.80 -13.75
N ILE A 6 -13.96 2.64 -13.33
CA ILE A 6 -13.22 1.74 -12.44
C ILE A 6 -12.31 0.93 -13.36
N PRO A 7 -10.98 1.05 -13.28
CA PRO A 7 -10.09 0.13 -13.98
C PRO A 7 -10.48 -1.30 -13.61
N GLU A 8 -10.56 -2.21 -14.59
CA GLU A 8 -10.85 -3.62 -14.31
C GLU A 8 -9.87 -4.15 -13.26
N GLU A 9 -10.40 -4.78 -12.21
CA GLU A 9 -9.57 -5.40 -11.18
C GLU A 9 -8.89 -6.64 -11.76
N GLU A 10 -7.57 -6.71 -11.61
CA GLU A 10 -6.78 -7.86 -12.04
C GLU A 10 -7.26 -9.13 -11.31
N LYS A 11 -7.40 -10.25 -12.03
CA LYS A 11 -7.86 -11.51 -11.44
C LYS A 11 -6.85 -12.00 -10.38
N SER A 12 -7.35 -12.25 -9.18
CA SER A 12 -6.57 -12.84 -8.08
C SER A 12 -5.95 -14.18 -8.49
N THR A 13 -4.63 -14.31 -8.35
CA THR A 13 -3.89 -15.56 -8.53
C THR A 13 -3.43 -16.19 -7.21
N CYS A 14 -3.94 -15.70 -6.08
CA CYS A 14 -3.63 -16.19 -4.73
C CYS A 14 -4.95 -16.55 -4.04
N ASN A 15 -4.89 -16.86 -2.73
CA ASN A 15 -6.10 -16.88 -1.91
C ASN A 15 -6.83 -15.55 -2.06
N ASN A 16 -8.16 -15.61 -2.06
CA ASN A 16 -8.99 -14.41 -2.08
C ASN A 16 -8.80 -13.68 -0.75
N ASN A 17 -7.80 -12.78 -0.69
CA ASN A 17 -7.62 -11.91 0.45
C ASN A 17 -8.76 -10.89 0.48
N ASP A 18 -9.48 -10.86 1.60
CA ASP A 18 -10.63 -9.96 1.79
C ASP A 18 -10.23 -8.49 1.86
N ALA A 19 -8.96 -8.17 2.11
CA ALA A 19 -8.45 -6.80 2.26
C ALA A 19 -8.83 -5.90 1.07
N VAL A 20 -8.52 -6.32 -0.15
CA VAL A 20 -8.83 -5.53 -1.37
C VAL A 20 -10.31 -5.58 -1.70
N LYS A 21 -10.95 -6.75 -1.59
CA LYS A 21 -12.36 -6.91 -1.96
C LYS A 21 -13.28 -6.15 -1.03
N LEU A 22 -13.05 -6.19 0.29
CA LEU A 22 -13.86 -5.48 1.27
C LEU A 22 -13.65 -3.96 1.17
N ALA A 23 -12.40 -3.52 0.96
CA ALA A 23 -12.07 -2.11 0.77
C ALA A 23 -12.66 -1.53 -0.53
N ASN A 24 -12.70 -2.31 -1.61
CA ASN A 24 -13.21 -1.86 -2.91
C ASN A 24 -14.73 -2.04 -3.08
N SER A 25 -15.35 -2.98 -2.36
CA SER A 25 -16.79 -3.27 -2.41
C SER A 25 -17.64 -2.33 -1.55
N ARG A 26 -17.08 -1.77 -0.46
CA ARG A 26 -17.72 -0.68 0.28
C ARG A 26 -17.64 0.60 -0.55
N GLY A 27 -18.61 0.75 -1.45
CA GLY A 27 -18.73 1.95 -2.28
C GLY A 27 -18.82 3.19 -1.39
N GLY A 28 -17.81 4.06 -1.48
CA GLY A 28 -17.74 5.36 -0.81
C GLY A 28 -18.74 6.39 -1.35
N HIS A 29 -19.98 5.99 -1.63
CA HIS A 29 -20.99 6.88 -2.16
C HIS A 29 -21.32 7.95 -1.10
N GLY A 30 -21.01 9.21 -1.40
CA GLY A 30 -21.13 10.33 -0.47
C GLY A 30 -19.93 10.58 0.45
N ALA A 31 -18.91 9.71 0.44
CA ALA A 31 -17.69 9.91 1.22
C ALA A 31 -16.61 10.60 0.38
N THR A 32 -15.90 11.57 0.96
CA THR A 32 -14.73 12.21 0.31
C THR A 32 -13.51 11.29 0.32
N ALA A 33 -13.34 10.51 1.40
CA ALA A 33 -12.33 9.49 1.56
C ALA A 33 -12.97 8.24 2.18
N THR A 34 -12.60 7.06 1.69
CA THR A 34 -13.04 5.77 2.25
C THR A 34 -12.08 5.21 3.28
N GLY A 35 -10.89 5.81 3.40
CA GLY A 35 -9.84 5.38 4.31
C GLY A 35 -8.56 6.19 4.09
N VAL A 36 -7.50 5.80 4.79
CA VAL A 36 -6.15 6.34 4.64
C VAL A 36 -5.22 5.18 4.42
N GLY A 37 -4.31 5.30 3.46
CA GLY A 37 -3.18 4.38 3.34
C GLY A 37 -1.87 5.11 3.60
N ALA A 38 -0.83 4.33 3.91
CA ALA A 38 0.48 4.85 4.25
C ALA A 38 1.59 3.94 3.72
N VAL A 39 2.68 4.53 3.20
CA VAL A 39 3.95 3.82 3.05
C VAL A 39 4.85 4.19 4.23
N VAL A 40 5.31 3.20 4.97
CA VAL A 40 6.06 3.38 6.21
C VAL A 40 7.43 2.73 6.07
N CYS A 41 8.47 3.37 6.62
CA CYS A 41 9.78 2.77 6.73
C CYS A 41 9.72 1.58 7.69
N GLY A 42 9.83 0.36 7.17
CA GLY A 42 9.77 -0.87 7.97
C GLY A 42 10.92 -1.06 8.97
N ARG A 43 11.92 -0.18 9.00
CA ARG A 43 13.03 -0.21 9.98
C ARG A 43 12.82 0.71 11.17
N HIS A 44 12.12 1.83 10.97
CA HIS A 44 12.02 2.90 11.97
C HIS A 44 10.56 3.27 12.28
N ASP A 45 9.59 2.57 11.69
CA ASP A 45 8.15 2.85 11.76
C ASP A 45 7.77 4.32 11.40
N MET A 46 8.66 4.97 10.64
CA MET A 46 8.58 6.37 10.25
C MET A 46 7.81 6.53 8.93
N LYS A 47 6.90 7.50 8.90
CA LYS A 47 6.13 7.86 7.70
C LYS A 47 7.09 8.67 6.82
N ARG A 48 7.28 8.22 5.58
CA ARG A 48 8.16 8.92 4.64
C ARG A 48 7.45 10.16 4.08
N PRO A 49 8.17 11.12 3.49
CA PRO A 49 7.52 12.22 2.78
C PRO A 49 6.55 11.71 1.72
N LEU A 50 5.40 12.38 1.62
CA LEU A 50 4.32 12.08 0.66
C LEU A 50 3.73 10.67 0.75
N SER A 51 3.94 9.97 1.87
CA SER A 51 3.60 8.55 1.99
C SER A 51 2.23 8.25 2.56
N VAL A 52 1.57 9.23 3.21
CA VAL A 52 0.24 9.09 3.83
C VAL A 52 -0.78 9.89 3.04
N ARG A 53 -1.84 9.25 2.58
CA ARG A 53 -2.86 9.90 1.75
C ARG A 53 -4.23 9.24 1.91
N ASP A 54 -5.27 10.02 1.60
CA ASP A 54 -6.64 9.54 1.55
C ASP A 54 -6.88 8.59 0.37
N LEU A 55 -7.63 7.52 0.63
CA LEU A 55 -8.12 6.59 -0.37
C LEU A 55 -9.50 7.05 -0.86
N GLN A 56 -9.65 7.27 -2.16
CA GLN A 56 -10.93 7.73 -2.73
C GLN A 56 -11.95 6.59 -2.82
N LYS A 57 -11.47 5.36 -3.03
CA LYS A 57 -12.29 4.15 -3.10
C LYS A 57 -11.43 2.91 -2.89
N GLY A 58 -11.16 2.61 -1.62
CA GLY A 58 -10.41 1.43 -1.19
C GLY A 58 -8.95 1.39 -1.67
N GLU A 59 -8.34 0.21 -1.51
CA GLU A 59 -6.95 -0.08 -1.83
C GLU A 59 -6.74 -0.48 -3.29
N ARG A 60 -7.19 0.37 -4.21
CA ARG A 60 -6.93 0.16 -5.64
C ARG A 60 -5.43 0.18 -5.92
N TYR A 61 -4.99 -0.61 -6.90
CA TYR A 61 -3.59 -0.62 -7.33
C TYR A 61 -3.11 0.76 -7.74
N LEU A 62 -3.95 1.56 -8.42
CA LEU A 62 -3.64 2.96 -8.75
C LEU A 62 -3.27 3.80 -7.51
N ASN A 63 -3.96 3.60 -6.39
CA ASN A 63 -3.68 4.32 -5.14
C ASN A 63 -2.36 3.84 -4.56
N MET A 64 -2.16 2.52 -4.48
CA MET A 64 -0.94 1.94 -3.91
C MET A 64 0.30 2.25 -4.75
N ASP A 65 0.18 2.16 -6.07
CA ASP A 65 1.21 2.59 -7.02
C ASP A 65 1.56 4.06 -6.76
N TYR A 66 0.58 4.95 -6.72
CA TYR A 66 0.83 6.37 -6.48
C TYR A 66 1.51 6.64 -5.13
N PHE A 67 1.16 5.90 -4.08
CA PHE A 67 1.74 6.09 -2.74
C PHE A 67 3.21 5.63 -2.73
N VAL A 68 3.47 4.46 -3.29
CA VAL A 68 4.82 3.93 -3.46
C VAL A 68 5.65 4.89 -4.31
N LEU A 69 5.19 5.25 -5.51
CA LEU A 69 5.92 6.14 -6.41
C LEU A 69 6.19 7.52 -5.80
N SER A 70 5.19 8.13 -5.17
CA SER A 70 5.34 9.42 -4.48
C SER A 70 6.43 9.40 -3.41
N THR A 71 6.54 8.30 -2.65
CA THR A 71 7.57 8.22 -1.61
C THR A 71 8.94 7.86 -2.18
N LEU A 72 8.99 7.16 -3.31
CA LEU A 72 10.25 6.77 -3.94
C LEU A 72 10.98 7.96 -4.58
N THR A 73 10.30 9.09 -4.85
CA THR A 73 10.95 10.31 -5.35
C THR A 73 11.88 10.98 -4.34
N ASP A 74 11.74 10.69 -3.03
CA ASP A 74 12.51 11.36 -1.97
C ASP A 74 13.55 10.45 -1.31
N ASN A 75 14.84 10.74 -1.53
CA ASN A 75 16.00 10.08 -0.91
C ASN A 75 15.87 8.55 -0.71
N THR A 76 15.67 7.84 -1.81
CA THR A 76 15.42 6.40 -1.80
C THR A 76 16.69 5.60 -2.14
N PRO A 77 17.05 4.56 -1.37
CA PRO A 77 18.18 3.68 -1.68
C PRO A 77 18.05 2.96 -3.02
N PRO A 78 19.17 2.52 -3.64
CA PRO A 78 19.14 1.81 -4.92
C PRO A 78 18.46 0.44 -4.81
N ASP A 79 18.67 -0.29 -3.71
CA ASP A 79 18.04 -1.58 -3.44
C ASP A 79 16.90 -1.41 -2.43
N LEU A 80 15.75 -2.00 -2.74
CA LEU A 80 14.51 -1.83 -1.99
C LEU A 80 13.85 -3.14 -1.63
N VAL A 81 13.16 -3.11 -0.49
CA VAL A 81 12.19 -4.12 -0.11
C VAL A 81 10.86 -3.42 0.04
N ILE A 82 9.87 -3.84 -0.73
CA ILE A 82 8.49 -3.38 -0.62
C ILE A 82 7.67 -4.50 0.01
N SER A 83 7.14 -4.23 1.20
CA SER A 83 6.22 -5.11 1.90
C SER A 83 4.79 -4.66 1.64
N TYR A 84 3.91 -5.57 1.24
CA TYR A 84 2.48 -5.29 1.09
C TYR A 84 1.68 -6.58 1.26
N ASP A 85 0.50 -6.51 1.88
CA ASP A 85 -0.38 -7.64 2.16
C ASP A 85 -0.63 -8.51 0.94
N ILE A 86 -0.79 -7.89 -0.22
CA ILE A 86 -1.00 -8.59 -1.49
C ILE A 86 0.13 -8.34 -2.47
N ALA A 87 1.36 -8.15 -1.96
CA ALA A 87 2.55 -7.97 -2.79
C ALA A 87 2.59 -9.01 -3.91
N CYS A 88 2.36 -10.28 -3.59
CA CYS A 88 2.32 -11.43 -4.51
C CYS A 88 1.36 -11.32 -5.71
N GLN A 89 0.46 -10.34 -5.70
CA GLN A 89 -0.44 -10.02 -6.80
C GLN A 89 -0.08 -8.66 -7.39
N TRP A 90 -0.02 -7.65 -6.53
CA TRP A 90 0.18 -6.25 -6.91
C TRP A 90 1.45 -6.03 -7.72
N HIS A 91 2.57 -6.69 -7.36
CA HIS A 91 3.87 -6.44 -7.98
C HIS A 91 3.94 -6.89 -9.45
N LYS A 92 3.11 -7.85 -9.87
CA LYS A 92 3.27 -8.56 -11.15
C LYS A 92 3.22 -7.65 -12.36
N ASN A 93 2.32 -6.67 -12.32
CA ASN A 93 2.15 -5.68 -13.37
C ASN A 93 2.66 -4.30 -12.94
N PHE A 94 3.39 -4.19 -11.84
CA PHE A 94 3.79 -2.89 -11.29
C PHE A 94 4.61 -2.07 -12.28
N PHE A 95 5.64 -2.63 -12.91
CA PHE A 95 6.44 -1.89 -13.91
C PHE A 95 5.67 -1.55 -15.19
N ALA A 96 4.73 -2.41 -15.61
CA ALA A 96 3.83 -2.09 -16.70
C ALA A 96 2.94 -0.88 -16.33
N ARG A 97 2.36 -0.87 -15.13
CA ARG A 97 1.55 0.26 -14.64
C ARG A 97 2.38 1.54 -14.49
N ILE A 98 3.61 1.47 -13.96
CA ILE A 98 4.52 2.62 -13.82
C ILE A 98 4.80 3.30 -15.16
N SER A 99 4.83 2.55 -16.26
CA SER A 99 5.09 3.14 -17.58
C SER A 99 4.04 4.19 -17.99
N GLU A 100 2.82 4.09 -17.47
CA GLU A 100 1.72 5.05 -17.69
C GLU A 100 1.82 6.30 -16.79
N TYR A 101 2.66 6.28 -15.75
CA TYR A 101 2.87 7.43 -14.87
C TYR A 101 3.83 8.46 -15.50
N PRO A 102 3.69 9.76 -15.17
CA PRO A 102 4.63 10.79 -15.57
C PRO A 102 6.06 10.44 -15.18
N GLU A 103 7.02 10.79 -16.02
CA GLU A 103 8.44 10.45 -15.84
C GLU A 103 8.98 10.87 -14.46
N LEU A 104 8.54 12.01 -13.94
CA LEU A 104 8.92 12.52 -12.62
C LEU A 104 8.56 11.57 -11.45
N LEU A 105 7.52 10.75 -11.60
CA LEU A 105 7.08 9.80 -10.58
C LEU A 105 7.66 8.40 -10.79
N ARG A 106 8.32 8.12 -11.91
CA ARG A 106 8.89 6.80 -12.16
C ARG A 106 10.09 6.57 -11.24
N PRO A 107 10.21 5.39 -10.60
CA PRO A 107 11.29 5.12 -9.68
C PRO A 107 12.61 5.02 -10.44
N LYS A 108 13.72 5.41 -9.79
CA LYS A 108 15.07 5.26 -10.37
C LYS A 108 15.55 3.81 -10.32
N GLN A 109 14.93 2.99 -9.49
CA GLN A 109 15.27 1.59 -9.28
C GLN A 109 14.76 0.75 -10.44
N LEU A 110 15.60 -0.19 -10.89
CA LEU A 110 15.20 -1.21 -11.84
C LEU A 110 14.43 -2.31 -11.12
N GLU A 111 13.65 -3.10 -11.86
CA GLU A 111 12.86 -4.20 -11.30
C GLU A 111 13.70 -5.18 -10.46
N ARG A 112 14.89 -5.54 -10.96
CA ARG A 112 15.83 -6.42 -10.24
C ARG A 112 16.34 -5.87 -8.89
N ASN A 113 16.18 -4.58 -8.66
CA ASN A 113 16.61 -3.91 -7.42
C ASN A 113 15.48 -3.82 -6.39
N ILE A 114 14.29 -4.33 -6.69
CA ILE A 114 13.13 -4.30 -5.80
C ILE A 114 12.74 -5.73 -5.44
N LEU A 115 12.83 -6.05 -4.14
CA LEU A 115 12.30 -7.28 -3.57
C LEU A 115 10.89 -7.01 -3.05
N TYR A 116 9.93 -7.88 -3.37
CA TYR A 116 8.55 -7.79 -2.89
C TYR A 116 8.30 -8.89 -1.87
N LEU A 117 7.74 -8.53 -0.71
CA LEU A 117 7.45 -9.47 0.37
C LEU A 117 6.06 -9.20 0.94
N VAL A 118 5.51 -10.19 1.66
CA VAL A 118 4.26 -10.06 2.40
C VAL A 118 4.57 -10.00 3.90
N PRO A 119 3.96 -9.08 4.68
CA PRO A 119 4.14 -9.02 6.12
C PRO A 119 3.89 -10.37 6.80
N LYS A 120 4.64 -10.66 7.87
CA LYS A 120 4.65 -11.99 8.49
C LYS A 120 3.30 -12.42 9.06
N PHE A 121 2.50 -11.48 9.56
CA PHE A 121 1.17 -11.76 10.08
C PHE A 121 0.19 -12.14 8.96
N HIS A 122 0.33 -11.49 7.80
CA HIS A 122 -0.53 -11.71 6.64
C HIS A 122 -0.12 -12.93 5.81
N LEU A 123 1.18 -13.24 5.74
CA LEU A 123 1.74 -14.32 4.92
C LEU A 123 1.01 -15.69 5.06
N PRO A 124 0.62 -16.17 6.27
CA PRO A 124 -0.10 -17.44 6.42
C PRO A 124 -1.44 -17.52 5.69
N ALA A 125 -2.07 -16.38 5.39
CA ALA A 125 -3.34 -16.33 4.65
C ALA A 125 -3.15 -16.62 3.14
N HIS A 126 -1.92 -16.61 2.64
CA HIS A 126 -1.61 -16.85 1.24
C HIS A 126 -1.45 -18.35 0.93
N ILE A 127 -1.58 -18.71 -0.36
CA ILE A 127 -1.27 -20.07 -0.84
C ILE A 127 0.19 -20.43 -0.55
N LEU A 128 0.47 -21.73 -0.45
CA LEU A 128 1.81 -22.24 -0.08
C LEU A 128 2.94 -21.65 -0.93
N LYS A 129 2.75 -21.58 -2.26
CA LYS A 129 3.74 -20.96 -3.16
C LYS A 129 4.09 -19.53 -2.76
N CYS A 130 3.09 -18.71 -2.42
CA CYS A 130 3.33 -17.34 -2.00
C CYS A 130 3.97 -17.26 -0.61
N ARG A 131 3.65 -18.21 0.28
CA ARG A 131 4.29 -18.30 1.60
C ARG A 131 5.79 -18.55 1.50
N ASP A 132 6.24 -19.25 0.48
CA ASP A 132 7.67 -19.49 0.25
C ASP A 132 8.31 -18.30 -0.48
N ASP A 133 7.72 -17.87 -1.58
CA ASP A 133 8.29 -16.85 -2.47
C ASP A 133 8.34 -15.44 -1.86
N PHE A 134 7.41 -15.09 -0.96
CA PHE A 134 7.26 -13.74 -0.39
C PHE A 134 7.62 -13.64 1.09
N SER A 135 8.33 -14.65 1.62
CA SER A 135 8.71 -14.71 3.03
C SER A 135 9.93 -13.86 3.35
N PHE A 136 9.80 -12.99 4.35
CA PHE A 136 10.94 -12.35 5.00
C PHE A 136 11.95 -13.35 5.56
N ASN A 137 11.49 -14.49 6.08
CA ASN A 137 12.37 -15.48 6.71
C ASN A 137 13.24 -16.23 5.68
N PHE A 138 12.84 -16.22 4.40
CA PHE A 138 13.57 -16.87 3.31
C PHE A 138 14.29 -15.87 2.40
N SER A 139 14.31 -14.60 2.78
CA SER A 139 14.89 -13.52 1.98
C SER A 139 16.20 -13.01 2.59
N ALA A 140 17.23 -12.87 1.76
CA ALA A 140 18.50 -12.30 2.19
C ALA A 140 18.39 -10.78 2.34
N LYS A 141 19.27 -10.19 3.17
CA LYS A 141 19.46 -8.72 3.31
C LYS A 141 18.26 -7.94 3.88
N VAL A 142 17.25 -8.61 4.43
CA VAL A 142 16.07 -7.97 5.05
C VAL A 142 16.12 -7.92 6.58
N GLY A 143 17.17 -8.47 7.21
CA GLY A 143 17.31 -8.49 8.67
C GLY A 143 16.17 -9.24 9.36
N ARG A 144 15.87 -8.87 10.62
CA ARG A 144 14.74 -9.43 11.39
C ARG A 144 13.48 -8.58 11.27
N THR A 145 13.19 -8.06 10.07
CA THR A 145 11.98 -7.28 9.79
C THR A 145 10.75 -8.20 9.71
N ASP A 146 9.60 -7.72 10.18
CA ASP A 146 8.30 -8.39 10.10
C ASP A 146 7.38 -7.84 9.01
N GLY A 147 7.57 -6.59 8.61
CA GLY A 147 6.74 -5.91 7.62
C GLY A 147 5.49 -5.24 8.20
N GLU A 148 5.30 -5.25 9.52
CA GLU A 148 4.06 -4.84 10.23
C GLU A 148 4.10 -3.38 10.75
N ALA A 149 4.99 -2.56 10.17
CA ALA A 149 5.21 -1.19 10.63
C ALA A 149 3.98 -0.29 10.48
N PRO A 150 3.22 -0.35 9.36
CA PRO A 150 1.95 0.37 9.26
C PRO A 150 0.94 -0.03 10.35
N GLU A 151 0.78 -1.32 10.62
CA GLU A 151 -0.19 -1.92 11.55
C GLU A 151 0.06 -1.49 13.00
N ARG A 152 1.33 -1.43 13.41
CA ARG A 152 1.73 -0.85 14.70
C ARG A 152 1.30 0.61 14.83
N GLY A 153 1.46 1.39 13.77
CA GLY A 153 1.01 2.78 13.72
C GLY A 153 -0.52 2.88 13.82
N TRP A 154 -1.24 2.08 13.03
CA TRP A 154 -2.70 2.09 13.00
C TRP A 154 -3.31 1.67 14.34
N ALA A 155 -2.71 0.73 15.06
CA ALA A 155 -3.18 0.35 16.39
C ALA A 155 -3.32 1.56 17.34
N ALA A 156 -2.44 2.55 17.23
CA ALA A 156 -2.52 3.79 18.02
C ALA A 156 -3.50 4.82 17.44
N THR A 157 -3.63 4.90 16.11
CA THR A 157 -4.38 5.97 15.43
C THR A 157 -5.79 5.57 14.99
N ASN A 158 -6.19 4.30 15.09
CA ASN A 158 -7.47 3.81 14.60
C ASN A 158 -8.69 4.52 15.21
N ALA A 159 -8.58 5.02 16.45
CA ALA A 159 -9.62 5.82 17.08
C ALA A 159 -9.95 7.11 16.29
N LEU A 160 -8.97 7.67 15.56
CA LEU A 160 -9.15 8.87 14.74
C LEU A 160 -10.06 8.61 13.52
N ALA A 161 -10.10 7.37 13.02
CA ALA A 161 -10.95 7.04 11.88
C ALA A 161 -12.43 7.24 12.20
N ALA A 162 -12.86 6.89 13.42
CA ALA A 162 -14.23 7.09 13.86
C ALA A 162 -14.52 8.56 14.19
N SER A 163 -13.60 9.27 14.84
CA SER A 163 -13.80 10.67 15.24
C SER A 163 -13.84 11.64 14.05
N THR A 164 -13.08 11.36 12.98
CA THR A 164 -12.99 12.24 11.81
C THR A 164 -13.97 11.89 10.68
N LYS A 165 -14.76 10.83 10.84
CA LYS A 165 -15.59 10.26 9.76
C LYS A 165 -16.61 11.24 9.17
N GLU A 166 -17.27 12.03 10.02
CA GLU A 166 -18.34 12.96 9.64
C GLU A 166 -17.81 14.39 9.40
N MET A 167 -16.50 14.60 9.54
CA MET A 167 -15.89 15.92 9.37
C MET A 167 -15.79 16.30 7.89
N GLY A 168 -15.99 17.58 7.59
CA GLY A 168 -15.72 18.12 6.26
C GLY A 168 -14.22 18.06 5.91
N PRO A 169 -13.84 18.14 4.61
CA PRO A 169 -12.45 17.91 4.18
C PRO A 169 -11.40 18.81 4.85
N GLY A 170 -11.73 20.08 5.12
CA GLY A 170 -10.85 21.01 5.83
C GLY A 170 -10.66 20.64 7.29
N ALA A 171 -11.76 20.59 8.05
CA ALA A 171 -11.74 20.26 9.47
C ALA A 171 -11.11 18.89 9.77
N ARG A 172 -11.34 17.90 8.89
CA ARG A 172 -10.70 16.59 9.00
C ARG A 172 -9.19 16.70 8.88
N ARG A 173 -8.69 17.47 7.92
CA ARG A 173 -7.26 17.65 7.71
C ARG A 173 -6.61 18.39 8.87
N ASP A 174 -7.23 19.47 9.35
CA ASP A 174 -6.76 20.23 10.52
C ASP A 174 -6.73 19.39 11.80
N THR A 175 -7.55 18.33 11.90
CA THR A 175 -7.55 17.39 13.03
C THR A 175 -6.45 16.34 12.91
N LEU A 176 -6.00 16.03 11.70
CA LEU A 176 -5.01 14.98 11.42
C LEU A 176 -3.57 15.50 11.27
N ASP A 177 -3.41 16.79 10.92
CA ASP A 177 -2.12 17.50 10.82
C ASP A 177 -1.60 17.93 12.20
#